data_AF-A0A9E4C518-F1
#
_entry.id   AF-A0A9E4C518-F1
#
_cell.length_a   1.000
_cell.length_b   1.000
_cell.length_c   1.000
_cell.angle_alpha   90.00
_cell.angle_beta   90.00
_cell.angle_gamma   90.00
#
_symmetry.space_group_name_H-M   'P 1'
#
loop_
_entity.id
_entity.type
_entity.pdbx_description
1 polymer ?
#
loop_
_entity_poly.entity_id
_entity_poly.type
_entity_poly.pdbx_seq_one_letter_code
_entity_poly.pdbx_strand_id
1 'polypeptide(L)' 'ILLMVCDQCAVRRNLAEGTFEQCGSGDVKAKGLVAGVGAGCFPQLYAALAPAAPDLVITL' A
#
# COMPACT_ATOMS: atom_id res chain seq x y z
N ILE A 1 13.70 1.60 2.93
CA ILE A 1 12.98 1.91 1.67
C ILE A 1 11.52 1.55 1.86
N LEU A 2 10.59 2.41 1.44
CA LEU A 2 9.15 2.14 1.51
C LEU A 2 8.71 1.58 0.15
N LEU A 3 8.19 0.35 0.13
CA LEU A 3 7.52 -0.23 -1.02
C LEU A 3 6.08 -0.53 -0.63
N MET A 4 5.11 0.02 -1.35
CA MET A 4 3.70 -0.11 -1.02
C MET A 4 2.87 -0.33 -2.29
N VAL A 5 1.83 -1.16 -2.17
CA VAL A 5 0.79 -1.34 -3.18
C VAL A 5 -0.57 -0.93 -2.61
N CYS A 6 -1.45 -0.39 -3.44
CA CYS A 6 -2.82 -0.04 -3.04
C CYS A 6 -3.63 -1.30 -2.69
N ASP A 7 -4.23 -1.33 -1.50
CA ASP A 7 -5.05 -2.43 -0.96
C ASP A 7 -6.08 -2.95 -1.97
N GLN A 8 -7.02 -2.09 -2.36
CA GLN A 8 -8.15 -2.47 -3.20
C GLN A 8 -7.67 -2.90 -4.59
N CYS A 9 -6.67 -2.21 -5.14
CA CYS A 9 -6.08 -2.54 -6.43
C CYS A 9 -5.37 -3.90 -6.42
N ALA A 10 -4.68 -4.23 -5.32
CA ALA A 10 -3.98 -5.48 -5.14
C ALA A 10 -4.97 -6.64 -4.96
N VAL A 11 -6.00 -6.48 -4.13
CA VAL A 11 -7.06 -7.50 -3.96
C VAL A 11 -7.74 -7.80 -5.30
N ARG A 12 -8.12 -6.79 -6.09
CA ARG A 12 -8.72 -6.98 -7.43
C ARG A 12 -7.84 -7.78 -8.40
N ARG A 13 -6.52 -7.68 -8.24
CA ARG A 13 -5.52 -8.31 -9.12
C ARG A 13 -4.98 -9.61 -8.53
N ASN A 14 -5.55 -10.11 -7.43
CA ASN A 14 -5.06 -11.27 -6.71
C ASN A 14 -3.60 -11.13 -6.22
N LEU A 15 -3.18 -9.89 -5.90
CA LEU A 15 -1.86 -9.53 -5.36
C LEU A 15 -1.89 -9.20 -3.86
N ALA A 16 -3.04 -9.40 -3.20
CA ALA A 16 -3.17 -9.28 -1.75
C ALA A 16 -4.15 -10.31 -1.18
N GLU A 17 -4.07 -10.51 0.14
CA GLU A 17 -5.04 -11.22 0.97
C GLU A 17 -5.87 -10.19 1.75
N GLY A 18 -7.18 -10.32 1.66
CA GLY A 18 -8.15 -9.39 2.27
C GLY A 18 -9.38 -9.22 1.38
N THR A 19 -10.35 -8.43 1.85
CA THR A 19 -11.59 -8.11 1.14
C THR A 19 -11.66 -6.62 0.79
N PHE A 20 -12.65 -6.23 -0.02
CA PHE A 20 -12.80 -4.83 -0.44
C PHE A 20 -13.20 -3.90 0.70
N GLU A 21 -13.91 -4.43 1.69
CA GLU A 21 -14.38 -3.74 2.89
C GLU A 21 -13.23 -3.40 3.84
N GLN A 22 -12.08 -4.08 3.71
CA GLN A 22 -10.87 -3.85 4.50
C GLN A 22 -9.96 -2.76 3.91
N CYS A 23 -10.37 -2.11 2.81
CA CYS A 23 -9.60 -1.02 2.21
C CYS A 23 -9.36 0.10 3.22
N GLY A 24 -8.09 0.39 3.53
CA GLY A 24 -7.73 1.43 4.50
C GLY A 24 -7.86 1.03 5.96
N SER A 25 -8.20 -0.23 6.29
CA SER A 25 -8.12 -0.73 7.67
C SER A 25 -6.68 -1.04 8.10
N GLY A 26 -5.79 -1.31 7.13
CA GLY A 26 -4.42 -1.78 7.37
C GLY A 26 -4.30 -3.29 7.57
N ASP A 27 -5.41 -4.04 7.43
CA ASP A 27 -5.41 -5.51 7.61
C ASP A 27 -5.08 -6.27 6.32
N VAL A 28 -5.15 -5.61 5.17
CA VAL A 28 -4.84 -6.21 3.86
C VAL A 28 -3.33 -6.51 3.79
N LYS A 29 -2.99 -7.72 3.34
CA LYS A 29 -1.59 -8.17 3.24
C LYS A 29 -1.20 -8.42 1.80
N ALA A 30 -0.10 -7.80 1.35
CA ALA A 30 0.46 -8.06 0.04
C ALA A 30 0.90 -9.54 -0.10
N LYS A 31 0.64 -10.14 -1.27
CA LYS A 31 1.10 -11.50 -1.62
C LYS A 31 1.65 -11.56 -3.03
N GLY A 32 2.60 -12.45 -3.27
CA GLY A 32 3.19 -12.66 -4.60
C GLY A 32 4.00 -11.45 -5.12
N LEU A 33 4.40 -10.55 -4.23
CA LEU A 33 5.26 -9.40 -4.52
C LEU A 33 6.66 -9.63 -3.90
N VAL A 34 7.61 -8.75 -4.26
CA VAL A 34 8.96 -8.82 -3.69
C VAL A 34 8.95 -8.58 -2.18
N ALA A 35 9.97 -9.07 -1.49
CA ALA A 35 10.08 -8.95 -0.04
C ALA A 35 10.06 -7.47 0.39
N GLY A 36 9.31 -7.18 1.46
CA GLY A 36 9.21 -5.83 2.03
C GLY A 36 8.13 -4.94 1.41
N VAL A 37 7.35 -5.43 0.43
CA VAL A 37 6.17 -4.71 -0.05
C VAL A 37 5.03 -4.83 0.95
N GLY A 38 4.54 -3.70 1.45
CA GLY A 38 3.30 -3.62 2.22
C GLY A 38 2.09 -3.33 1.32
N ALA A 39 0.89 -3.64 1.81
CA ALA A 39 -0.35 -3.12 1.26
C ALA A 39 -0.83 -1.95 2.13
N GLY A 40 -1.33 -0.88 1.51
CA GLY A 40 -1.97 0.22 2.23
C GLY A 40 -2.84 1.09 1.33
N CYS A 41 -3.68 1.90 1.95
CA CYS A 41 -4.44 2.95 1.29
C CYS A 41 -3.77 4.32 1.55
N PHE A 42 -4.40 5.40 1.08
CA PHE A 42 -3.85 6.75 1.21
C PHE A 42 -3.53 7.16 2.66
N PRO A 43 -4.36 6.90 3.69
CA PRO A 43 -4.01 7.25 5.07
C PRO A 43 -2.70 6.59 5.54
N GLN A 44 -2.50 5.31 5.22
CA GLN A 44 -1.28 4.57 5.55
C GLN A 44 -0.08 5.10 4.78
N LEU A 45 -0.27 5.43 3.49
CA LEU A 45 0.78 6.03 2.67
C LEU A 45 1.24 7.37 3.25
N TYR A 46 0.31 8.26 3.60
CA TYR A 46 0.65 9.56 4.19
C TYR A 46 1.33 9.41 5.56
N ALA A 47 0.83 8.52 6.41
CA ALA A 47 1.47 8.23 7.70
C ALA A 47 2.90 7.71 7.53
N ALA A 48 3.13 6.85 6.53
CA ALA A 48 4.45 6.30 6.24
C ALA A 48 5.42 7.33 5.61
N LEU A 49 4.90 8.28 4.83
CA LEU A 49 5.69 9.34 4.19
C LEU A 49 5.98 10.53 5.10
N ALA A 50 5.17 10.77 6.12
CA ALA A 50 5.29 11.96 6.99
C ALA A 50 6.71 12.19 7.57
N PRO A 51 7.45 11.15 8.03
CA PRO A 51 8.82 11.36 8.53
C PRO A 51 9.84 11.69 7.44
N ALA A 52 9.57 11.29 6.19
CA ALA A 52 10.46 11.53 5.05
C ALA A 52 10.20 12.89 4.40
N ALA A 53 8.98 13.46 4.54
CA ALA A 53 8.57 14.77 4.05
C ALA A 53 9.08 15.09 2.62
N PRO A 54 8.67 14.32 1.60
CA PRO A 54 9.22 14.45 0.26
C PRO A 54 8.87 15.79 -0.40
N ASP A 55 9.86 16.47 -0.98
CA ASP A 55 9.67 17.72 -1.74
C ASP A 55 9.11 17.50 -3.15
N LEU A 56 9.33 16.29 -3.71
CA LEU A 56 8.98 15.95 -5.08
C LEU A 56 8.13 14.68 -5.12
N VAL A 57 7.06 14.75 -5.90
CA VAL A 57 6.25 13.58 -6.28
C VAL A 57 6.33 13.45 -7.79
N ILE A 58 6.91 12.35 -8.25
CA ILE A 58 7.05 12.05 -9.68
C ILE A 58 5.98 11.02 -10.05
N THR A 59 5.10 11.39 -10.98
CA THR A 59 4.06 10.51 -11.54
C THR A 59 4.45 10.07 -12.95
N LEU A 60 4.31 8.78 -13.25
CA LEU A 60 4.61 8.18 -14.56
C LEU A 60 3.34 7.75 -15.28
#